data_AF-A0A916FSS0-F1
#
_entry.id   AF-A0A916FSS0-F1
#
_cell.length_a   1.000
_cell.length_b   1.000
_cell.length_c   1.000
_cell.angle_alpha   90.00
_cell.angle_beta   90.00
_cell.angle_gamma   90.00
#
_symmetry.space_group_name_H-M   'P 1'
#
loop_
_entity.id
_entity.type
_entity.pdbx_description
1 polymer ?
#
loop_
_entity_poly.entity_id
_entity_poly.type
_entity_poly.pdbx_seq_one_letter_code
_entity_poly.pdbx_strand_id
1 'polypeptide(L)'
;MRRFILLLLALLAAMLLMLSPAAAQESEPVTVVVQVSSLKVRAAPSPDSEQLGLLQRGARVILSGVSADHYWGYFLFWGDPAWISLAPEFVSIEGELESLTVTGVTPPTPTEAVLTQDDGLIRLVDFAVAPAVPLPDTAFTLRLRLSSPAPLGAFAVAGEVGGQFFLTPVQFLSGASEHTLEAQVTAPAATGWHEVTLLLDVDRSVSAGTAQTLKLFIDRARKHMGQVRFVAFSNLNVDGQDPDLSWNGDTLSGLNGALVGLLNLPFGEAHYDAIQPEASSLLRADLHVGALIALITGDQSRALLWLKAIDGTDLVLEVLVYEP
;
A
#
# COMPACT_ATOMS: atom_id res chain seq x y z
N MET A 1 -32.48 -36.26 36.62
CA MET A 1 -32.27 -35.71 35.26
C MET A 1 -32.18 -34.18 35.21
N ARG A 2 -33.15 -33.40 35.73
CA ARG A 2 -33.19 -31.92 35.62
C ARG A 2 -31.95 -31.18 36.16
N ARG A 3 -31.35 -31.66 37.26
CA ARG A 3 -30.13 -31.07 37.85
C ARG A 3 -28.85 -31.37 37.05
N PHE A 4 -28.83 -32.48 36.31
CA PHE A 4 -27.70 -32.86 35.46
C PHE A 4 -27.67 -32.04 34.16
N ILE A 5 -28.85 -31.73 33.61
CA ILE A 5 -29.01 -30.90 32.41
C ILE A 5 -28.58 -29.45 32.69
N LEU A 6 -28.89 -28.90 33.86
CA LEU A 6 -28.46 -27.55 34.25
C LEU A 6 -26.94 -27.44 34.46
N LEU A 7 -26.31 -28.48 35.00
CA LEU A 7 -24.84 -28.55 35.12
C LEU A 7 -24.15 -28.66 33.76
N LEU A 8 -24.70 -29.46 32.84
CA LEU A 8 -24.16 -29.59 31.48
C LEU A 8 -24.29 -28.29 30.67
N LEU A 9 -25.41 -27.57 30.80
CA LEU A 9 -25.63 -26.27 30.15
C LEU A 9 -24.72 -25.17 30.71
N ALA A 10 -24.46 -25.17 32.03
CA ALA A 10 -23.52 -24.23 32.64
C ALA A 10 -22.07 -24.50 32.18
N LEU A 11 -21.70 -25.78 32.01
CA LEU A 11 -20.37 -26.16 31.52
C LEU A 11 -20.19 -25.85 30.03
N LEU A 12 -21.24 -26.02 29.23
CA LEU A 12 -21.24 -25.64 27.81
C LEU A 12 -21.16 -24.10 27.63
N ALA A 13 -21.87 -23.33 28.46
CA ALA A 13 -21.80 -21.87 28.45
C ALA A 13 -20.42 -21.35 28.92
N ALA A 14 -19.80 -22.00 29.90
CA ALA A 14 -18.43 -21.70 30.32
C ALA A 14 -17.39 -22.06 29.26
N MET A 15 -17.62 -23.13 28.49
CA MET A 15 -16.75 -23.56 27.40
C MET A 15 -16.87 -22.65 26.17
N LEU A 16 -18.05 -22.05 25.89
CA LEU A 16 -18.21 -21.03 24.86
C LEU A 16 -17.55 -19.69 25.22
N LEU A 17 -17.38 -19.37 26.51
CA LEU A 17 -16.70 -18.15 26.97
C LEU A 17 -15.16 -18.22 26.87
N MET A 18 -14.59 -19.41 26.64
CA MET A 18 -13.14 -19.60 26.45
C MET A 18 -12.69 -19.51 24.99
N LEU A 19 -13.63 -19.40 24.04
CA LEU A 19 -13.34 -19.01 22.66
C LEU A 19 -13.45 -17.48 22.54
N SER A 20 -12.62 -16.74 23.29
CA SER A 20 -12.34 -15.38 22.86
C SER A 20 -11.49 -15.48 21.59
N PRO A 21 -11.90 -14.87 20.45
CA PRO A 21 -10.97 -14.68 19.36
C PRO A 21 -9.81 -13.86 19.94
N ALA A 22 -8.59 -14.41 19.85
CA ALA A 22 -7.41 -13.60 20.04
C ALA A 22 -7.54 -12.46 19.03
N ALA A 23 -7.80 -11.25 19.51
CA ALA A 23 -7.71 -10.07 18.67
C ALA A 23 -6.27 -10.07 18.15
N ALA A 24 -6.10 -10.42 16.88
CA ALA A 24 -4.87 -10.16 16.18
C ALA A 24 -4.60 -8.68 16.38
N GLN A 25 -3.49 -8.35 17.02
CA GLN A 25 -3.09 -6.99 17.26
C GLN A 25 -2.73 -6.43 15.89
N GLU A 26 -3.70 -5.81 15.20
CA GLU A 26 -3.49 -5.13 13.93
C GLU A 26 -2.39 -4.09 14.17
N SER A 27 -1.21 -4.34 13.60
CA SER A 27 -0.10 -3.39 13.65
C SER A 27 -0.57 -2.11 12.97
N GLU A 28 -0.68 -1.02 13.73
CA GLU A 28 -1.07 0.28 13.19
C GLU A 28 -0.11 0.66 12.04
N PRO A 29 -0.62 1.21 10.92
CA PRO A 29 0.20 1.56 9.79
C PRO A 29 1.24 2.62 10.16
N VAL A 30 2.50 2.37 9.81
CA VAL A 30 3.56 3.35 10.04
C VAL A 30 3.42 4.50 9.05
N THR A 31 3.04 5.67 9.57
CA THR A 31 2.83 6.89 8.80
C THR A 31 3.98 7.86 8.99
N VAL A 32 4.45 8.44 7.91
CA VAL A 32 5.52 9.43 7.89
C VAL A 32 4.95 10.78 7.46
N VAL A 33 5.22 11.81 8.27
CA VAL A 33 4.79 13.19 8.03
C VAL A 33 6.01 14.05 7.71
N VAL A 34 6.02 14.67 6.53
CA VAL A 34 7.14 15.51 6.07
C VAL A 34 7.21 16.83 6.85
N GLN A 35 8.35 17.13 7.45
CA GLN A 35 8.60 18.33 8.27
C GLN A 35 9.34 19.45 7.52
N VAL A 36 10.14 19.09 6.51
CA VAL A 36 10.85 20.05 5.65
C VAL A 36 9.95 20.64 4.56
N SER A 37 10.35 21.77 3.98
CA SER A 37 9.61 22.40 2.88
C SER A 37 9.37 21.42 1.74
N SER A 38 10.39 20.66 1.35
CA SER A 38 10.26 19.57 0.39
C SER A 38 11.20 18.41 0.72
N LEU A 39 10.71 17.19 0.53
CA LEU A 39 11.43 15.93 0.67
C LEU A 39 11.42 15.20 -0.67
N LYS A 40 12.59 14.73 -1.11
CA LYS A 40 12.74 14.03 -2.40
C LYS A 40 12.26 12.60 -2.31
N VAL A 41 11.44 12.21 -3.27
CA VAL A 41 11.06 10.82 -3.53
C VAL A 41 12.06 10.25 -4.53
N ARG A 42 12.58 9.07 -4.24
CA ARG A 42 13.73 8.47 -4.92
C ARG A 42 13.43 7.08 -5.44
N ALA A 43 14.06 6.69 -6.55
CA ALA A 43 13.91 5.36 -7.13
C ALA A 43 14.66 4.26 -6.34
N ALA A 44 15.65 4.63 -5.53
CA ALA A 44 16.44 3.72 -4.69
C ALA A 44 16.78 4.38 -3.34
N PRO A 45 17.16 3.61 -2.30
CA PRO A 45 17.49 4.14 -0.97
C PRO A 45 18.89 4.78 -0.96
N SER A 46 19.06 5.83 -1.76
CA SER A 46 20.31 6.57 -1.92
C SER A 46 20.05 8.04 -2.28
N PRO A 47 20.82 8.99 -1.71
CA PRO A 47 20.67 10.41 -2.05
C PRO A 47 21.05 10.75 -3.49
N ASP A 48 21.81 9.87 -4.15
CA ASP A 48 22.29 10.05 -5.53
C ASP A 48 21.37 9.38 -6.57
N SER A 49 20.37 8.62 -6.12
CA SER A 49 19.42 7.95 -7.01
C SER A 49 18.49 8.94 -7.73
N GLU A 50 17.85 8.47 -8.81
CA GLU A 50 16.88 9.26 -9.56
C GLU A 50 15.78 9.82 -8.67
N GLN A 51 15.46 11.09 -8.85
CA GLN A 51 14.36 11.75 -8.15
C GLN A 51 13.06 11.53 -8.93
N LEU A 52 12.18 10.69 -8.39
CA LEU A 52 10.84 10.44 -8.93
C LEU A 52 9.88 11.60 -8.64
N GLY A 53 10.11 12.33 -7.55
CA GLY A 53 9.22 13.40 -7.14
C GLY A 53 9.66 14.16 -5.90
N LEU A 54 8.74 14.99 -5.40
CA LEU A 54 8.90 15.80 -4.20
C LEU A 54 7.63 15.74 -3.36
N LEU A 55 7.74 15.31 -2.11
CA LEU A 55 6.71 15.47 -1.09
C LEU A 55 6.90 16.83 -0.42
N GLN A 56 5.81 17.53 -0.12
CA GLN A 56 5.86 18.86 0.47
C GLN A 56 5.65 18.75 1.99
N ARG A 57 5.99 19.80 2.74
CA ARG A 57 5.70 19.86 4.19
C ARG A 57 4.26 19.47 4.48
N GLY A 58 4.06 18.60 5.46
CA GLY A 58 2.74 18.11 5.89
C GLY A 58 2.24 16.93 5.08
N ALA A 59 2.89 16.55 3.98
CA ALA A 59 2.54 15.33 3.26
C ALA A 59 2.67 14.11 4.18
N ARG A 60 1.62 13.27 4.17
CA ARG A 60 1.55 12.02 4.92
C ARG A 60 1.76 10.86 3.95
N VAL A 61 2.59 9.89 4.34
CA VAL A 61 2.92 8.70 3.54
C VAL A 61 2.90 7.48 4.44
N ILE A 62 2.22 6.41 4.03
CA ILE A 62 2.33 5.11 4.71
C ILE A 62 3.54 4.36 4.16
N LEU A 63 4.39 3.86 5.06
CA LEU A 63 5.48 2.97 4.70
C LEU A 63 5.00 1.52 4.60
N SER A 64 5.52 0.83 3.59
CA SER A 64 5.35 -0.62 3.40
C SER A 64 6.64 -1.40 3.67
N GLY A 65 7.75 -0.71 3.91
CA GLY A 65 9.02 -1.31 4.27
C GLY A 65 10.07 -0.26 4.62
N VAL A 66 11.27 -0.73 4.96
CA VAL A 66 12.45 0.11 5.26
C VAL A 66 13.71 -0.47 4.64
N SER A 67 14.74 0.33 4.44
CA SER A 67 16.07 -0.16 4.06
C SER A 67 16.72 -0.91 5.22
N ALA A 68 17.73 -1.74 4.94
CA ALA A 68 18.44 -2.51 5.97
C ALA A 68 19.08 -1.65 7.07
N ASP A 69 19.50 -0.42 6.72
CA ASP A 69 20.04 0.57 7.64
C ASP A 69 18.97 1.46 8.29
N HIS A 70 17.69 1.23 7.98
CA HIS A 70 16.52 1.97 8.47
C HIS A 70 16.55 3.48 8.19
N TYR A 71 17.43 3.96 7.31
CA TYR A 71 17.51 5.37 6.92
C TYR A 71 16.54 5.75 5.80
N TRP A 72 15.95 4.77 5.13
CA TRP A 72 15.02 4.98 4.04
C TRP A 72 13.71 4.22 4.25
N GLY A 73 12.61 4.91 4.02
CA GLY A 73 11.26 4.36 4.04
C GLY A 73 10.85 3.99 2.64
N TYR A 74 10.33 2.78 2.49
CA TYR A 74 9.80 2.23 1.25
C TYR A 74 8.30 2.46 1.17
N PHE A 75 7.82 2.96 0.03
CA PHE A 75 6.40 3.12 -0.27
C PHE A 75 6.17 3.10 -1.77
N LEU A 76 4.89 3.07 -2.18
CA LEU A 76 4.52 3.21 -3.57
C LEU A 76 4.22 4.68 -3.88
N PHE A 77 5.03 5.27 -4.74
CA PHE A 77 4.81 6.62 -5.24
C PHE A 77 4.20 6.53 -6.62
N TRP A 78 2.92 6.88 -6.75
CA TRP A 78 2.15 6.60 -7.96
C TRP A 78 2.34 5.13 -8.35
N GLY A 79 2.14 4.16 -7.45
CA GLY A 79 2.28 2.72 -7.77
C GLY A 79 3.67 2.24 -8.17
N ASP A 80 4.66 3.12 -8.34
CA ASP A 80 6.04 2.74 -8.57
C ASP A 80 6.79 2.60 -7.23
N PRO A 81 7.65 1.57 -7.08
CA PRO A 81 8.54 1.43 -5.94
C PRO A 81 9.37 2.70 -5.69
N ALA A 82 9.26 3.26 -4.49
CA ALA A 82 9.91 4.51 -4.17
C ALA A 82 10.41 4.57 -2.72
N TRP A 83 11.35 5.50 -2.51
CA TRP A 83 12.09 5.66 -1.28
C TRP A 83 12.09 7.12 -0.82
N ILE A 84 11.94 7.33 0.48
CA ILE A 84 12.11 8.63 1.14
C ILE A 84 13.10 8.50 2.30
N SER A 85 13.84 9.56 2.60
CA SER A 85 14.72 9.56 3.76
C SER A 85 13.90 9.65 5.06
N LEU A 86 14.25 8.82 6.03
CA LEU A 86 13.67 8.79 7.39
C LEU A 86 14.51 9.59 8.39
N ALA A 87 15.41 10.44 7.92
CA ALA A 87 16.22 11.28 8.81
C ALA A 87 15.29 12.14 9.71
N PRO A 88 15.49 12.18 11.04
CA PRO A 88 14.59 12.87 11.97
C PRO A 88 14.39 14.36 11.69
N GLU A 89 15.35 15.01 11.01
CA GLU A 89 15.25 16.40 10.57
C GLU A 89 14.27 16.61 9.41
N PHE A 90 13.93 15.55 8.67
CA PHE A 90 13.08 15.61 7.48
C PHE A 90 11.64 15.18 7.75
N VAL A 91 11.45 14.23 8.67
CA VAL A 91 10.16 13.59 8.88
C VAL A 91 9.84 13.35 10.35
N SER A 92 8.55 13.28 10.66
CA SER A 92 8.03 12.73 11.91
C SER A 92 7.37 11.39 11.60
N ILE A 93 7.61 10.40 12.45
CA ILE A 93 7.15 9.03 12.23
C ILE A 93 6.10 8.71 13.30
N GLU A 94 4.93 8.28 12.84
CA GLU A 94 3.80 7.84 13.64
C GLU A 94 3.68 6.32 13.47
N GLY A 95 3.88 5.54 14.53
CA GLY A 95 3.90 4.07 14.50
C GLY A 95 5.28 3.47 14.78
N GLU A 96 5.38 2.13 14.77
CA GLU A 96 6.59 1.39 15.11
C GLU A 96 7.35 0.94 13.86
N LEU A 97 8.46 1.61 13.52
CA LEU A 97 9.28 1.27 12.34
C LEU A 97 9.77 -0.18 12.34
N GLU A 98 10.05 -0.74 13.52
CA GLU A 98 10.51 -2.12 13.70
C GLU A 98 9.47 -3.16 13.27
N SER A 99 8.21 -2.75 13.09
CA SER A 99 7.15 -3.60 12.55
C SER A 99 7.20 -3.74 11.02
N LEU A 100 7.97 -2.89 10.32
CA LEU A 100 8.06 -2.90 8.86
C LEU A 100 9.07 -3.92 8.36
N THR A 101 8.78 -4.51 7.20
CA THR A 101 9.69 -5.44 6.53
C THR A 101 10.91 -4.70 5.97
N VAL A 102 12.09 -5.30 6.11
CA VAL A 102 13.31 -4.80 5.46
C VAL A 102 13.26 -5.14 3.96
N THR A 103 13.26 -4.11 3.12
CA THR A 103 13.19 -4.22 1.66
C THR A 103 14.54 -3.81 1.05
N GLY A 104 15.02 -4.54 0.05
CA GLY A 104 16.22 -4.19 -0.71
C GLY A 104 17.53 -4.60 -0.02
N VAL A 105 18.11 -5.73 -0.43
CA VAL A 105 19.46 -6.12 -0.04
C VAL A 105 20.52 -5.38 -0.88
N THR A 106 21.44 -4.68 -0.21
CA THR A 106 22.87 -4.88 -0.49
C THR A 106 23.44 -5.74 0.64
N PRO A 107 24.36 -6.68 0.35
CA PRO A 107 24.68 -7.77 1.27
C PRO A 107 25.35 -7.26 2.56
N PRO A 108 24.83 -7.58 3.76
CA PRO A 108 25.59 -7.42 4.98
C PRO A 108 26.58 -8.58 5.16
N THR A 109 27.82 -8.22 5.47
CA THR A 109 28.80 -9.10 6.13
C THR A 109 28.17 -9.72 7.39
N PRO A 110 28.41 -11.01 7.71
CA PRO A 110 27.64 -11.70 8.74
C PRO A 110 27.96 -11.13 10.13
N THR A 111 26.92 -10.74 10.87
CA THR A 111 26.98 -10.61 12.33
C THR A 111 25.93 -11.55 12.91
N GLU A 112 26.38 -12.45 13.78
CA GLU A 112 25.57 -13.51 14.39
C GLU A 112 24.36 -12.95 15.13
N ALA A 113 23.18 -13.49 14.82
CA ALA A 113 21.92 -13.15 15.49
C ALA A 113 21.71 -14.03 16.72
N VAL A 114 21.39 -13.37 17.83
CA VAL A 114 20.84 -13.98 19.05
C VAL A 114 19.42 -14.46 18.74
N LEU A 115 19.18 -15.75 18.95
CA LEU A 115 17.88 -16.40 18.84
C LEU A 115 17.04 -16.12 20.07
N THR A 116 15.83 -15.59 19.87
CA THR A 116 14.63 -16.00 20.59
C THR A 116 13.40 -15.45 19.88
N GLN A 117 12.54 -16.33 19.35
CA GLN A 117 11.10 -16.44 19.67
C GLN A 117 10.31 -17.04 18.49
N ASP A 118 9.85 -18.28 18.69
CA ASP A 118 8.91 -19.09 17.89
C ASP A 118 9.28 -19.30 16.39
N ASP A 119 10.42 -19.96 16.20
CA ASP A 119 11.08 -20.17 14.91
C ASP A 119 10.46 -21.32 14.10
N GLY A 120 9.30 -21.08 13.48
CA GLY A 120 8.84 -21.94 12.38
C GLY A 120 9.99 -22.28 11.43
N LEU A 121 10.15 -23.55 11.04
CA LEU A 121 11.24 -24.00 10.18
C LEU A 121 11.24 -23.32 8.81
N ILE A 122 10.12 -22.71 8.40
CA ILE A 122 9.98 -21.97 7.14
C ILE A 122 9.81 -20.49 7.48
N ARG A 123 10.64 -19.65 6.87
CA ARG A 123 10.57 -18.19 7.01
C ARG A 123 10.31 -17.56 5.65
N LEU A 124 9.39 -16.61 5.60
CA LEU A 124 9.30 -15.68 4.48
C LEU A 124 10.45 -14.67 4.60
N VAL A 125 11.26 -14.56 3.56
CA VAL A 125 12.39 -13.62 3.48
C VAL A 125 11.96 -12.33 2.79
N ASP A 126 11.34 -12.43 1.62
CA ASP A 126 10.76 -11.32 0.89
C ASP A 126 9.58 -11.78 0.02
N PHE A 127 8.90 -10.82 -0.58
CA PHE A 127 7.94 -11.08 -1.63
C PHE A 127 8.03 -10.03 -2.75
N ALA A 128 7.56 -10.40 -3.93
CA ALA A 128 7.40 -9.49 -5.06
C ALA A 128 6.11 -9.81 -5.83
N VAL A 129 5.56 -8.80 -6.49
CA VAL A 129 4.28 -8.88 -7.19
C VAL A 129 4.53 -8.55 -8.66
N ALA A 130 3.95 -9.34 -9.57
CA ALA A 130 4.04 -9.10 -11.01
C ALA A 130 2.64 -9.19 -11.65
N PRO A 131 2.11 -8.08 -12.22
CA PRO A 131 2.69 -6.73 -12.23
C PRO A 131 2.78 -6.13 -10.81
N ALA A 132 3.61 -5.08 -10.63
CA ALA A 132 3.82 -4.46 -9.31
C ALA A 132 2.53 -3.88 -8.70
N VAL A 133 1.61 -3.43 -9.57
CA VAL A 133 0.23 -3.05 -9.22
C VAL A 133 -0.71 -3.95 -10.02
N PRO A 134 -1.26 -5.01 -9.41
CA PRO A 134 -2.28 -5.84 -10.03
C PRO A 134 -3.53 -5.04 -10.40
N LEU A 135 -4.16 -5.39 -11.51
CA LEU A 135 -5.45 -4.83 -11.91
C LEU A 135 -6.60 -5.59 -11.21
N PRO A 136 -7.69 -4.92 -10.82
CA PRO A 136 -8.86 -5.57 -10.25
C PRO A 136 -9.39 -6.72 -11.09
N ASP A 137 -9.83 -7.81 -10.44
CA ASP A 137 -10.40 -9.00 -11.08
C ASP A 137 -9.48 -9.69 -12.11
N THR A 138 -8.17 -9.41 -12.06
CA THR A 138 -7.18 -10.05 -12.92
C THR A 138 -6.22 -10.94 -12.14
N ALA A 139 -5.69 -11.96 -12.81
CA ALA A 139 -4.64 -12.80 -12.24
C ALA A 139 -3.30 -12.05 -12.21
N PHE A 140 -2.55 -12.21 -11.11
CA PHE A 140 -1.19 -11.74 -10.94
C PHE A 140 -0.31 -12.82 -10.32
N THR A 141 1.00 -12.67 -10.46
CA THR A 141 1.99 -13.56 -9.87
C THR A 141 2.50 -12.98 -8.56
N LEU A 142 2.33 -13.72 -7.47
CA LEU A 142 2.98 -13.46 -6.18
C LEU A 142 4.23 -14.33 -6.05
N ARG A 143 5.39 -13.71 -6.03
CA ARG A 143 6.68 -14.37 -5.81
C ARG A 143 7.03 -14.29 -4.34
N LEU A 144 7.26 -15.43 -3.70
CA LEU A 144 7.63 -15.53 -2.30
C LEU A 144 9.04 -16.10 -2.20
N ARG A 145 9.96 -15.43 -1.50
CA ARG A 145 11.27 -15.98 -1.20
C ARG A 145 11.24 -16.59 0.19
N LEU A 146 11.39 -17.90 0.27
CA LEU A 146 11.34 -18.66 1.50
C LEU A 146 12.73 -19.12 1.90
N SER A 147 12.98 -19.29 3.19
CA SER A 147 14.20 -19.90 3.72
C SER A 147 13.88 -20.91 4.81
N SER A 148 14.79 -21.88 5.01
CA SER A 148 14.73 -22.85 6.09
C SER A 148 16.12 -23.22 6.61
N PRO A 149 16.31 -23.45 7.92
CA PRO A 149 17.62 -23.85 8.45
C PRO A 149 17.99 -25.31 8.10
N ALA A 150 17.04 -26.14 7.66
CA ALA A 150 17.27 -27.53 7.30
C ALA A 150 16.48 -27.91 6.04
N PRO A 151 16.88 -28.96 5.30
CA PRO A 151 16.09 -29.44 4.16
C PRO A 151 14.71 -29.91 4.60
N LEU A 152 13.67 -29.46 3.90
CA LEU A 152 12.28 -29.79 4.19
C LEU A 152 11.65 -30.57 3.02
N GLY A 153 10.81 -31.55 3.37
CA GLY A 153 10.00 -32.30 2.41
C GLY A 153 8.87 -31.48 1.78
N ALA A 154 7.90 -32.17 1.20
CA ALA A 154 6.75 -31.50 0.60
C ALA A 154 5.82 -30.88 1.65
N PHE A 155 5.33 -29.67 1.39
CA PHE A 155 4.30 -28.96 2.15
C PHE A 155 3.54 -28.02 1.21
N ALA A 156 2.53 -27.30 1.70
CA ALA A 156 1.84 -26.28 0.90
C ALA A 156 1.84 -24.90 1.56
N VAL A 157 1.99 -23.86 0.75
CA VAL A 157 1.74 -22.47 1.14
C VAL A 157 0.35 -22.10 0.69
N ALA A 158 -0.46 -21.56 1.58
CA ALA A 158 -1.78 -21.03 1.27
C ALA A 158 -1.84 -19.55 1.56
N GLY A 159 -2.73 -18.84 0.87
CA GLY A 159 -3.02 -17.46 1.21
C GLY A 159 -4.42 -17.04 0.81
N GLU A 160 -4.84 -15.92 1.38
CA GLU A 160 -6.12 -15.26 1.08
C GLU A 160 -5.88 -13.77 0.85
N VAL A 161 -6.52 -13.20 -0.19
CA VAL A 161 -6.61 -11.76 -0.41
C VAL A 161 -8.03 -11.39 -0.85
N GLY A 162 -8.70 -10.50 -0.12
CA GLY A 162 -10.05 -10.05 -0.46
C GLY A 162 -11.07 -11.17 -0.69
N GLY A 163 -11.02 -12.25 0.12
CA GLY A 163 -11.88 -13.42 -0.02
C GLY A 163 -11.46 -14.42 -1.10
N GLN A 164 -10.39 -14.17 -1.86
CA GLN A 164 -9.84 -15.09 -2.85
C GLN A 164 -8.74 -15.94 -2.24
N PHE A 165 -8.91 -17.26 -2.29
CA PHE A 165 -7.94 -18.22 -1.77
C PHE A 165 -7.01 -18.75 -2.86
N PHE A 166 -5.73 -18.92 -2.53
CA PHE A 166 -4.78 -19.64 -3.36
C PHE A 166 -3.97 -20.65 -2.53
N LEU A 167 -3.46 -21.67 -3.20
CA LEU A 167 -2.63 -22.71 -2.61
C LEU A 167 -1.55 -23.11 -3.60
N THR A 168 -0.30 -23.09 -3.15
CA THR A 168 0.86 -23.45 -3.95
C THR A 168 1.63 -24.57 -3.27
N PRO A 169 1.68 -25.77 -3.86
CA PRO A 169 2.45 -26.88 -3.31
C PRO A 169 3.96 -26.63 -3.48
N VAL A 170 4.72 -26.92 -2.44
CA VAL A 170 6.19 -26.89 -2.43
C VAL A 170 6.67 -28.31 -2.31
N GLN A 171 7.43 -28.80 -3.29
CA GLN A 171 7.89 -30.19 -3.31
C GLN A 171 9.08 -30.42 -2.38
N PHE A 172 9.98 -29.44 -2.29
CA PHE A 172 11.21 -29.52 -1.51
C PHE A 172 11.76 -28.11 -1.27
N LEU A 173 12.26 -27.86 -0.06
CA LEU A 173 13.14 -26.72 0.24
C LEU A 173 14.50 -27.26 0.63
N SER A 174 15.55 -26.86 -0.08
CA SER A 174 16.93 -27.14 0.32
C SER A 174 17.28 -26.29 1.54
N GLY A 175 17.83 -26.91 2.58
CA GLY A 175 18.22 -26.21 3.79
C GLY A 175 19.31 -25.19 3.53
N ALA A 176 19.34 -24.13 4.33
CA ALA A 176 20.31 -23.03 4.31
C ALA A 176 20.36 -22.20 3.01
N SER A 177 19.43 -22.41 2.06
CA SER A 177 19.29 -21.62 0.84
C SER A 177 17.91 -20.98 0.74
N GLU A 178 17.85 -19.88 0.00
CA GLU A 178 16.59 -19.22 -0.32
C GLU A 178 15.93 -19.86 -1.55
N HIS A 179 14.61 -19.95 -1.53
CA HIS A 179 13.82 -20.52 -2.61
C HIS A 179 12.70 -19.59 -3.03
N THR A 180 12.57 -19.37 -4.32
CA THR A 180 11.47 -18.60 -4.89
C THR A 180 10.31 -19.53 -5.24
N LEU A 181 9.14 -19.21 -4.70
CA LEU A 181 7.86 -19.81 -5.00
C LEU A 181 7.00 -18.81 -5.77
N GLU A 182 6.35 -19.24 -6.86
CA GLU A 182 5.38 -18.41 -7.58
C GLU A 182 3.97 -18.92 -7.32
N ALA A 183 3.09 -18.05 -6.84
CA ALA A 183 1.67 -18.30 -6.70
C ALA A 183 0.88 -17.46 -7.72
N GLN A 184 -0.10 -18.06 -8.38
CA GLN A 184 -1.07 -17.34 -9.19
C GLN A 184 -2.24 -16.94 -8.31
N VAL A 185 -2.52 -15.65 -8.25
CA VAL A 185 -3.54 -15.06 -7.36
C VAL A 185 -4.46 -14.19 -8.19
N THR A 186 -5.75 -14.15 -7.87
CA THR A 186 -6.69 -13.21 -8.51
C THR A 186 -6.86 -12.00 -7.59
N ALA A 187 -6.63 -10.81 -8.14
CA ALA A 187 -6.81 -9.55 -7.41
C ALA A 187 -8.30 -9.32 -7.11
N PRO A 188 -8.68 -8.92 -5.89
CA PRO A 188 -10.05 -8.47 -5.61
C PRO A 188 -10.51 -7.31 -6.51
N ALA A 189 -11.83 -7.18 -6.65
CA ALA A 189 -12.47 -6.16 -7.47
C ALA A 189 -12.26 -4.72 -6.94
N ALA A 190 -12.14 -4.55 -5.63
CA ALA A 190 -11.92 -3.25 -5.01
C ALA A 190 -10.45 -2.82 -5.18
N THR A 191 -10.23 -1.54 -5.47
CA THR A 191 -8.89 -0.93 -5.52
C THR A 191 -8.44 -0.44 -4.13
N GLY A 192 -7.16 -0.09 -3.99
CA GLY A 192 -6.54 0.33 -2.74
C GLY A 192 -5.61 -0.72 -2.13
N TRP A 193 -5.30 -0.55 -0.84
CA TRP A 193 -4.48 -1.48 -0.06
C TRP A 193 -5.31 -2.68 0.41
N HIS A 194 -4.78 -3.88 0.19
CA HIS A 194 -5.36 -5.15 0.62
C HIS A 194 -4.35 -5.93 1.44
N GLU A 195 -4.84 -6.59 2.48
CA GLU A 195 -4.04 -7.51 3.27
C GLU A 195 -4.10 -8.92 2.66
N VAL A 196 -2.93 -9.55 2.57
CA VAL A 196 -2.79 -10.96 2.22
C VAL A 196 -2.43 -11.71 3.48
N THR A 197 -3.30 -12.61 3.92
CA THR A 197 -2.94 -13.55 4.99
C THR A 197 -2.31 -14.76 4.35
N LEU A 198 -1.03 -15.00 4.61
CA LEU A 198 -0.28 -16.17 4.19
C LEU A 198 -0.16 -17.17 5.34
N LEU A 199 -0.36 -18.46 5.05
CA LEU A 199 -0.02 -19.55 5.95
C LEU A 199 1.09 -20.37 5.29
N LEU A 200 2.26 -20.37 5.94
CA LEU A 200 3.38 -21.22 5.54
C LEU A 200 3.16 -22.62 6.14
N ASP A 201 3.13 -23.66 5.32
CA ASP A 201 2.85 -25.05 5.74
C ASP A 201 1.45 -25.24 6.36
N VAL A 202 0.45 -25.17 5.49
CA VAL A 202 -0.98 -25.28 5.84
C VAL A 202 -1.34 -26.64 6.46
N ASP A 203 -0.62 -27.69 6.08
CA ASP A 203 -0.82 -29.05 6.56
C ASP A 203 -0.08 -29.33 7.88
N ARG A 204 0.71 -28.36 8.37
CA ARG A 204 1.57 -28.49 9.54
C ARG A 204 2.45 -29.74 9.48
N SER A 205 2.83 -30.16 8.28
CA SER A 205 3.60 -31.38 8.09
C SER A 205 5.05 -31.19 8.52
N VAL A 206 5.52 -29.94 8.59
CA VAL A 206 6.92 -29.60 8.83
C VAL A 206 7.10 -28.56 9.95
N SER A 207 6.16 -27.65 10.17
CA SER A 207 6.19 -26.58 11.18
C SER A 207 4.79 -26.27 11.74
N ALA A 208 4.71 -25.48 12.82
CA ALA A 208 3.43 -25.15 13.44
C ALA A 208 2.47 -24.32 12.56
N GLY A 209 2.95 -23.86 11.40
CA GLY A 209 2.26 -22.95 10.50
C GLY A 209 2.38 -21.51 11.00
N THR A 210 3.29 -20.72 10.42
CA THR A 210 3.42 -19.30 10.75
C THR A 210 2.55 -18.50 9.79
N ALA A 211 1.59 -17.76 10.35
CA ALA A 211 0.82 -16.79 9.57
C ALA A 211 1.66 -15.53 9.34
N GLN A 212 1.61 -14.98 8.13
CA GLN A 212 2.27 -13.75 7.74
C GLN A 212 1.27 -12.83 7.04
N THR A 213 1.30 -11.53 7.35
CA THR A 213 0.44 -10.54 6.68
C THR A 213 1.27 -9.72 5.71
N LEU A 214 0.86 -9.69 4.43
CA LEU A 214 1.45 -8.81 3.42
C LEU A 214 0.47 -7.71 3.05
N LYS A 215 0.97 -6.57 2.61
CA LYS A 215 0.14 -5.50 2.04
C LYS A 215 0.37 -5.40 0.54
N LEU A 216 -0.71 -5.45 -0.23
CA LEU A 216 -0.72 -5.31 -1.68
C LEU A 216 -1.52 -4.08 -2.07
N PHE A 217 -1.03 -3.31 -3.03
CA PHE A 217 -1.78 -2.22 -3.61
C PHE A 217 -2.35 -2.66 -4.96
N ILE A 218 -3.67 -2.64 -5.09
CA ILE A 218 -4.42 -3.02 -6.29
C ILE A 218 -5.04 -1.75 -6.85
N ASP A 219 -4.87 -1.49 -8.14
CA ASP A 219 -5.39 -0.25 -8.73
C ASP A 219 -5.70 -0.43 -10.21
N ARG A 220 -6.46 0.50 -10.79
CA ARG A 220 -6.77 0.46 -12.22
C ARG A 220 -5.60 0.92 -13.07
N ALA A 221 -5.64 0.50 -14.34
CA ALA A 221 -4.72 0.98 -15.35
C ALA A 221 -4.83 2.50 -15.50
N ARG A 222 -3.72 3.11 -15.91
CA ARG A 222 -3.58 4.57 -15.99
C ARG A 222 -3.48 4.98 -17.44
N LYS A 223 -4.34 5.90 -17.84
CA LYS A 223 -4.40 6.45 -19.18
C LYS A 223 -3.31 7.51 -19.40
N HIS A 224 -3.11 8.38 -18.42
CA HIS A 224 -2.18 9.50 -18.52
C HIS A 224 -1.62 9.91 -17.15
N MET A 225 -0.35 10.33 -17.14
CA MET A 225 0.28 10.95 -15.97
C MET A 225 1.19 12.10 -16.42
N GLY A 226 1.13 13.23 -15.74
CA GLY A 226 2.08 14.32 -15.97
C GLY A 226 1.76 15.61 -15.26
N GLN A 227 2.73 16.53 -15.31
CA GLN A 227 2.60 17.85 -14.71
C GLN A 227 1.89 18.85 -15.66
N VAL A 228 0.96 19.62 -15.10
CA VAL A 228 0.22 20.66 -15.81
C VAL A 228 0.27 21.97 -15.01
N ARG A 229 0.55 23.08 -15.70
CA ARG A 229 0.33 24.42 -15.16
C ARG A 229 -1.07 24.88 -15.54
N PHE A 230 -1.94 25.05 -14.54
CA PHE A 230 -3.31 25.50 -14.72
C PHE A 230 -3.40 27.01 -14.46
N VAL A 231 -3.38 27.77 -15.55
CA VAL A 231 -3.33 29.24 -15.52
C VAL A 231 -4.69 29.81 -15.09
N ALA A 232 -4.69 30.90 -14.33
CA ALA A 232 -5.94 31.58 -13.97
C ALA A 232 -6.74 32.03 -15.21
N PHE A 233 -8.06 31.93 -15.11
CA PHE A 233 -9.05 32.17 -16.17
C PHE A 233 -8.89 31.25 -17.39
N SER A 234 -8.40 30.03 -17.18
CA SER A 234 -8.32 29.01 -18.23
C SER A 234 -9.13 27.77 -17.86
N ASN A 235 -9.30 26.89 -18.86
CA ASN A 235 -9.90 25.58 -18.68
C ASN A 235 -8.86 24.49 -18.89
N LEU A 236 -9.01 23.37 -18.17
CA LEU A 236 -8.18 22.18 -18.31
C LEU A 236 -9.04 21.00 -18.75
N ASN A 237 -8.60 20.33 -19.79
CA ASN A 237 -9.12 19.04 -20.25
C ASN A 237 -8.12 17.96 -19.83
N VAL A 238 -8.53 17.04 -18.98
CA VAL A 238 -7.67 15.95 -18.49
C VAL A 238 -7.83 14.66 -19.29
N ASP A 239 -8.98 14.42 -19.92
CA ASP A 239 -9.28 13.14 -20.60
C ASP A 239 -9.10 13.16 -22.13
N GLY A 240 -8.95 14.35 -22.71
CA GLY A 240 -8.75 14.61 -24.14
C GLY A 240 -10.03 14.90 -24.94
N GLN A 241 -11.21 14.97 -24.32
CA GLN A 241 -12.49 15.23 -25.01
C GLN A 241 -12.93 16.70 -24.84
N ASP A 242 -13.58 17.01 -23.72
CA ASP A 242 -14.12 18.33 -23.40
C ASP A 242 -13.38 18.93 -22.20
N PRO A 243 -13.37 20.26 -22.00
CA PRO A 243 -12.79 20.83 -20.79
C PRO A 243 -13.52 20.35 -19.53
N ASP A 244 -12.78 19.79 -18.58
CA ASP A 244 -13.30 19.20 -17.34
C ASP A 244 -13.29 20.18 -16.18
N LEU A 245 -12.33 21.11 -16.19
CA LEU A 245 -12.10 22.04 -15.11
C LEU A 245 -12.01 23.47 -15.63
N SER A 246 -12.47 24.41 -14.82
CA SER A 246 -12.21 25.85 -14.96
C SER A 246 -11.52 26.35 -13.69
N TRP A 247 -10.49 27.16 -13.85
CA TRP A 247 -9.83 27.85 -12.75
C TRP A 247 -9.87 29.35 -12.99
N ASN A 248 -10.51 30.12 -12.12
CA ASN A 248 -10.63 31.59 -12.26
C ASN A 248 -9.67 32.38 -11.36
N GLY A 249 -8.71 31.70 -10.70
CA GLY A 249 -7.82 32.30 -9.72
C GLY A 249 -8.29 32.18 -8.27
N ASP A 250 -9.59 31.99 -8.03
CA ASP A 250 -10.20 31.89 -6.69
C ASP A 250 -11.03 30.61 -6.48
N THR A 251 -11.49 29.96 -7.54
CA THR A 251 -12.37 28.78 -7.48
C THR A 251 -12.00 27.81 -8.60
N LEU A 252 -11.77 26.55 -8.21
CA LEU A 252 -11.59 25.42 -9.11
C LEU A 252 -12.95 24.78 -9.30
N SER A 253 -13.52 24.87 -10.48
CA SER A 253 -14.87 24.38 -10.78
C SER A 253 -14.82 23.25 -11.79
N GLY A 254 -15.63 22.22 -11.58
CA GLY A 254 -15.93 21.23 -12.61
C GLY A 254 -16.76 21.87 -13.73
N LEU A 255 -16.50 21.45 -14.97
CA LEU A 255 -17.21 21.81 -16.19
C LEU A 255 -17.88 20.56 -16.77
N ASN A 256 -18.89 20.75 -17.62
CA ASN A 256 -19.51 19.67 -18.41
C ASN A 256 -19.97 18.46 -17.57
N GLY A 257 -20.43 18.70 -16.33
CA GLY A 257 -20.88 17.65 -15.42
C GLY A 257 -19.77 17.03 -14.56
N ALA A 258 -18.52 17.51 -14.67
CA ALA A 258 -17.43 17.08 -13.83
C ALA A 258 -17.63 17.48 -12.36
N LEU A 259 -17.17 16.62 -11.46
CA LEU A 259 -17.17 16.80 -10.01
C LEU A 259 -15.73 16.90 -9.50
N VAL A 260 -15.50 17.78 -8.54
CA VAL A 260 -14.20 18.00 -7.89
C VAL A 260 -14.34 18.01 -6.37
N GLY A 261 -13.36 17.45 -5.68
CA GLY A 261 -13.38 17.39 -4.22
C GLY A 261 -11.98 17.22 -3.66
N LEU A 262 -11.75 17.67 -2.42
CA LEU A 262 -10.52 17.33 -1.71
C LEU A 262 -10.58 15.87 -1.27
N LEU A 263 -9.51 15.14 -1.53
CA LEU A 263 -9.34 13.77 -1.06
C LEU A 263 -8.56 13.80 0.25
N ASN A 264 -9.21 13.42 1.34
CA ASN A 264 -8.56 13.32 2.66
C ASN A 264 -7.87 11.96 2.84
N LEU A 265 -6.95 11.63 1.94
CA LEU A 265 -6.13 10.43 2.00
C LEU A 265 -4.66 10.80 1.82
N PRO A 266 -3.73 10.07 2.45
CA PRO A 266 -2.33 10.09 2.08
C PRO A 266 -2.14 9.78 0.59
N PHE A 267 -1.12 10.37 -0.01
CA PHE A 267 -0.85 10.22 -1.43
C PHE A 267 -0.62 8.76 -1.85
N GLY A 268 0.05 7.97 -1.01
CA GLY A 268 0.28 6.54 -1.24
C GLY A 268 -0.97 5.65 -1.05
N GLU A 269 -2.09 6.23 -0.64
CA GLU A 269 -3.37 5.52 -0.49
C GLU A 269 -4.40 5.94 -1.54
N ALA A 270 -4.14 6.95 -2.36
CA ALA A 270 -5.08 7.35 -3.39
C ALA A 270 -5.16 6.26 -4.47
N HIS A 271 -6.37 5.78 -4.72
CA HIS A 271 -6.69 4.71 -5.67
C HIS A 271 -8.01 5.04 -6.39
N TYR A 272 -8.29 4.32 -7.48
CA TYR A 272 -9.46 4.58 -8.32
C TYR A 272 -10.79 4.69 -7.54
N ASP A 273 -11.06 3.77 -6.62
CA ASP A 273 -12.32 3.74 -5.86
C ASP A 273 -12.45 4.83 -4.80
N ALA A 274 -11.33 5.39 -4.33
CA ALA A 274 -11.33 6.53 -3.40
C ALA A 274 -11.72 7.86 -4.08
N ILE A 275 -11.66 7.94 -5.41
CA ILE A 275 -12.03 9.15 -6.16
C ILE A 275 -13.56 9.23 -6.24
N GLN A 276 -14.16 9.83 -5.21
CA GLN A 276 -15.60 10.03 -5.08
C GLN A 276 -15.92 11.49 -4.67
N PRO A 277 -15.55 12.50 -5.49
CA PRO A 277 -15.92 13.87 -5.21
C PRO A 277 -17.43 14.07 -5.33
N GLU A 278 -18.01 14.81 -4.38
CA GLU A 278 -19.44 15.15 -4.38
C GLU A 278 -19.71 16.62 -4.73
N ALA A 279 -18.68 17.48 -4.73
CA ALA A 279 -18.81 18.89 -5.04
C ALA A 279 -18.55 19.19 -6.51
N SER A 280 -19.07 20.31 -7.01
CA SER A 280 -18.77 20.84 -8.34
C SER A 280 -17.71 21.94 -8.31
N SER A 281 -17.24 22.34 -7.13
CA SER A 281 -16.24 23.39 -6.99
C SER A 281 -15.48 23.33 -5.66
N LEU A 282 -14.22 23.76 -5.67
CA LEU A 282 -13.37 23.99 -4.50
C LEU A 282 -12.93 25.45 -4.44
N LEU A 283 -12.95 26.05 -3.25
CA LEU A 283 -12.45 27.40 -3.06
C LEU A 283 -10.92 27.37 -2.95
N ARG A 284 -10.26 28.44 -3.42
CA ARG A 284 -8.81 28.62 -3.27
C ARG A 284 -8.34 28.47 -1.84
N ALA A 285 -9.15 28.92 -0.86
CA ALA A 285 -8.81 28.83 0.55
C ALA A 285 -8.64 27.39 1.06
N ASP A 286 -9.28 26.42 0.38
CA ASP A 286 -9.19 25.00 0.72
C ASP A 286 -7.98 24.33 0.03
N LEU A 287 -7.49 24.94 -1.05
CA LEU A 287 -6.36 24.46 -1.83
C LEU A 287 -5.04 24.85 -1.16
N HIS A 288 -4.31 23.85 -0.71
CA HIS A 288 -2.97 24.01 -0.16
C HIS A 288 -1.99 23.09 -0.88
N VAL A 289 -0.73 23.51 -0.98
CA VAL A 289 0.33 22.68 -1.58
C VAL A 289 0.41 21.35 -0.84
N GLY A 290 0.39 20.25 -1.60
CA GLY A 290 0.28 18.89 -1.07
C GLY A 290 -1.12 18.30 -1.13
N ALA A 291 -2.16 19.12 -1.31
CA ALA A 291 -3.55 18.66 -1.40
C ALA A 291 -3.74 17.69 -2.57
N LEU A 292 -4.48 16.62 -2.31
CA LEU A 292 -5.02 15.73 -3.32
C LEU A 292 -6.43 16.16 -3.67
N ILE A 293 -6.70 16.28 -4.95
CA ILE A 293 -7.99 16.67 -5.49
C ILE A 293 -8.49 15.49 -6.32
N ALA A 294 -9.64 14.97 -5.93
CA ALA A 294 -10.38 13.97 -6.68
C ALA A 294 -11.19 14.65 -7.78
N LEU A 295 -11.19 14.07 -8.97
CA LEU A 295 -11.96 14.52 -10.13
C LEU A 295 -12.69 13.33 -10.76
N ILE A 296 -14.00 13.49 -11.01
CA ILE A 296 -14.77 12.66 -11.94
C ILE A 296 -15.18 13.56 -13.09
N THR A 297 -14.76 13.26 -14.31
CA THR A 297 -15.11 14.02 -15.52
C THR A 297 -16.57 13.81 -15.93
N GLY A 298 -17.07 14.60 -16.88
CA GLY A 298 -18.43 14.44 -17.42
C GLY A 298 -18.68 13.05 -18.03
N ASP A 299 -17.65 12.42 -18.58
CA ASP A 299 -17.69 11.08 -19.18
C ASP A 299 -17.45 9.92 -18.18
N GLN A 300 -17.37 10.23 -16.89
CA GLN A 300 -17.12 9.30 -15.77
C GLN A 300 -15.68 8.78 -15.67
N SER A 301 -14.73 9.33 -16.43
CA SER A 301 -13.30 9.11 -16.17
C SER A 301 -12.92 9.65 -14.79
N ARG A 302 -12.02 8.97 -14.10
CA ARG A 302 -11.53 9.37 -12.77
C ARG A 302 -10.11 9.88 -12.85
N ALA A 303 -9.82 10.95 -12.14
CA ALA A 303 -8.49 11.52 -12.07
C ALA A 303 -8.14 11.99 -10.65
N LEU A 304 -6.85 11.93 -10.34
CA LEU A 304 -6.25 12.52 -9.16
C LEU A 304 -5.38 13.71 -9.59
N LEU A 305 -5.59 14.87 -8.95
CA LEU A 305 -4.76 16.06 -9.17
C LEU A 305 -4.03 16.34 -7.86
N TRP A 306 -2.70 16.30 -7.90
CA TRP A 306 -1.88 16.64 -6.75
C TRP A 306 -1.32 18.05 -6.89
N LEU A 307 -1.68 18.93 -5.96
CA LEU A 307 -1.25 20.33 -5.99
C LEU A 307 0.22 20.49 -5.57
N LYS A 308 1.10 20.64 -6.56
CA LYS A 308 2.56 20.75 -6.38
C LYS A 308 3.00 22.13 -5.93
N ALA A 309 2.38 23.18 -6.45
CA ALA A 309 2.69 24.57 -6.15
C ALA A 309 1.50 25.50 -6.46
N ILE A 310 1.50 26.67 -5.83
CA ILE A 310 0.61 27.80 -6.15
C ILE A 310 1.50 28.99 -6.49
N ASP A 311 1.55 29.36 -7.77
CA ASP A 311 2.42 30.42 -8.29
C ASP A 311 1.58 31.66 -8.61
N GLY A 312 1.45 32.57 -7.65
CA GLY A 312 0.55 33.72 -7.79
C GLY A 312 -0.89 33.22 -7.88
N THR A 313 -1.56 33.44 -9.01
CA THR A 313 -2.91 32.93 -9.26
C THR A 313 -2.94 31.56 -9.93
N ASP A 314 -1.81 31.02 -10.38
CA ASP A 314 -1.76 29.77 -11.13
C ASP A 314 -1.56 28.55 -10.21
N LEU A 315 -2.08 27.41 -10.65
CA LEU A 315 -1.86 26.12 -9.98
C LEU A 315 -0.85 25.29 -10.77
N VAL A 316 0.04 24.59 -10.07
CA VAL A 316 0.89 23.56 -10.68
C VAL A 316 0.43 22.21 -10.15
N LEU A 317 -0.13 21.39 -11.03
CA LEU A 317 -0.74 20.10 -10.71
C LEU A 317 0.10 18.97 -11.28
N GLU A 318 0.26 17.88 -10.53
CA GLU A 318 0.56 16.57 -11.10
C GLU A 318 -0.78 15.87 -11.33
N VAL A 319 -1.05 15.45 -12.55
CA VAL A 319 -2.33 14.85 -12.95
C VAL A 319 -2.10 13.36 -13.19
N LEU A 320 -2.94 12.52 -12.59
CA LEU A 320 -3.07 11.11 -12.92
C LEU A 320 -4.50 10.83 -13.38
N VAL A 321 -4.66 10.25 -14.57
CA VAL A 321 -5.97 9.87 -15.14
C VAL A 321 -6.03 8.36 -15.26
N TYR A 322 -7.11 7.78 -14.75
CA TYR A 322 -7.37 6.35 -14.83
C TYR A 322 -8.06 5.94 -16.13
N GLU A 323 -7.88 4.68 -16.53
CA GLU A 323 -8.75 4.06 -17.51
C GLU A 323 -10.14 3.80 -16.89
N PRO A 324 -11.23 4.03 -17.65
CA PRO A 324 -12.61 3.89 -17.16
C PRO A 324 -13.01 2.45 -16.80
#